data_AF-A0A3C0MD63-F1
#
_entry.id   AF-A0A3C0MD63-F1
#
_cell.length_a   1.000
_cell.length_b   1.000
_cell.length_c   1.000
_cell.angle_alpha   90.00
_cell.angle_beta   90.00
_cell.angle_gamma   90.00
#
_symmetry.space_group_name_H-M   'P 1'
#
loop_
_entity.id
_entity.type
_entity.pdbx_description
1 polymer ?
#
loop_
_entity_poly.entity_id
_entity_poly.type
_entity_poly.pdbx_seq_one_letter_code
_entity_poly.pdbx_strand_id
1 'polypeptide(L)'
;MTSKESTPADAGTYDPDNLSRVIILVNGTMDHGGPFWCYVAVKPSMLEKYHAAQAGRTLNLYDFDAYGEVIVSAEGTEPPDYVTQKVAEIYNCDLSTFFQPIDPLAEIDRRIEALKAKDEGGT
;
A
#
# COMPACT_ATOMS: atom_id res chain seq x y z
N MET A 1 -9.99 36.00 -28.83
CA MET A 1 -10.03 34.59 -28.43
C MET A 1 -8.95 34.42 -27.38
N THR A 2 -9.30 34.64 -26.11
CA THR A 2 -8.34 34.51 -25.01
C THR A 2 -8.24 33.03 -24.69
N SER A 3 -7.20 32.39 -25.21
CA SER A 3 -6.82 31.05 -24.80
C SER A 3 -6.49 31.10 -23.32
N LYS A 4 -7.34 30.48 -22.50
CA LYS A 4 -7.06 30.24 -21.09
C LYS A 4 -5.91 29.23 -21.07
N GLU A 5 -4.71 29.72 -20.81
CA GLU A 5 -3.55 28.91 -20.52
C GLU A 5 -3.83 28.17 -19.21
N SER A 6 -4.23 26.91 -19.31
CA SER A 6 -4.38 26.03 -18.16
C SER A 6 -2.99 25.82 -17.57
N THR A 7 -2.72 26.51 -16.47
CA THR A 7 -1.55 26.24 -15.61
C THR A 7 -1.55 24.76 -15.26
N PRO A 8 -0.40 24.04 -15.31
CA PRO A 8 -0.30 22.71 -14.75
C PRO A 8 -0.33 22.87 -13.22
N ALA A 9 -1.52 23.04 -12.66
CA ALA A 9 -1.74 22.65 -11.29
C ALA A 9 -1.42 21.15 -11.22
N ASP A 10 -0.60 20.78 -10.25
CA ASP A 10 -0.83 19.52 -9.55
C ASP A 10 -0.30 18.22 -10.17
N ALA A 11 0.99 18.15 -10.52
CA ALA A 11 1.62 16.87 -10.85
C ALA A 11 1.92 15.98 -9.62
N GLY A 12 1.38 16.29 -8.42
CA GLY A 12 1.79 15.60 -7.18
C GLY A 12 0.84 15.63 -5.98
N THR A 13 -0.19 16.48 -5.95
CA THR A 13 -1.14 16.50 -4.81
C THR A 13 -2.11 15.32 -4.87
N TYR A 14 -2.38 14.81 -6.08
CA TYR A 14 -3.22 13.62 -6.29
C TYR A 14 -2.44 12.36 -6.65
N ASP A 15 -1.13 12.33 -6.40
CA ASP A 15 -0.33 11.14 -6.63
C ASP A 15 -0.75 10.01 -5.66
N PRO A 16 -1.17 8.83 -6.15
CA PRO A 16 -1.67 7.76 -5.30
C PRO A 16 -0.59 7.20 -4.37
N ASP A 17 0.68 7.25 -4.76
CA ASP A 17 1.82 6.85 -3.94
C ASP A 17 2.18 7.89 -2.87
N ASN A 18 1.57 9.07 -2.87
CA ASN A 18 1.66 10.01 -1.74
C ASN A 18 0.41 9.91 -0.84
N LEU A 19 -0.72 9.51 -1.39
CA LEU A 19 -2.01 9.50 -0.70
C LEU A 19 -2.35 8.18 -0.01
N SER A 20 -1.80 7.06 -0.47
CA SER A 20 -2.21 5.74 0.04
C SER A 20 -1.12 4.67 -0.10
N ARG A 21 -1.24 3.64 0.72
CA ARG A 21 -0.42 2.41 0.67
C ARG A 21 -1.35 1.21 0.67
N VAL A 22 -0.96 0.16 -0.04
CA VAL A 22 -1.65 -1.13 -0.02
C VAL A 22 -0.95 -2.03 1.00
N ILE A 23 -1.64 -2.34 2.09
CA ILE A 23 -1.10 -3.18 3.17
C ILE A 23 -1.33 -4.64 2.82
N ILE A 24 -0.25 -5.42 2.73
CA ILE A 24 -0.30 -6.82 2.33
C ILE A 24 0.44 -7.66 3.36
N LEU A 25 -0.16 -8.79 3.77
CA LEU A 25 0.49 -9.80 4.58
C LEU A 25 1.25 -10.78 3.68
N VAL A 26 2.53 -10.96 3.95
CA VAL A 26 3.46 -11.82 3.20
C VAL A 26 3.96 -12.94 4.11
N ASN A 27 3.98 -14.16 3.59
CA ASN A 27 4.67 -15.30 4.17
C ASN A 27 5.92 -15.60 3.35
N GLY A 28 7.04 -15.91 4.02
CA GLY A 28 8.26 -16.34 3.36
C GLY A 28 9.13 -17.24 4.23
N THR A 29 10.35 -17.47 3.78
CA THR A 29 11.36 -18.29 4.47
C THR A 29 12.62 -17.46 4.73
N MET A 30 13.13 -17.51 5.96
CA MET A 30 14.40 -16.90 6.38
C MET A 30 15.59 -17.70 5.84
N ASP A 31 16.79 -17.11 5.86
CA ASP A 31 18.02 -17.80 5.39
C ASP A 31 18.34 -19.10 6.14
N HIS A 32 17.92 -19.20 7.41
CA HIS A 32 18.09 -20.40 8.23
C HIS A 32 16.96 -21.45 8.01
N GLY A 33 16.02 -21.19 7.09
CA GLY A 33 14.92 -22.09 6.73
C GLY A 33 13.64 -21.94 7.54
N GLY A 34 13.59 -21.03 8.53
CA GLY A 34 12.40 -20.77 9.34
C GLY A 34 11.33 -19.98 8.57
N PRO A 35 10.04 -20.25 8.80
CA PRO A 35 8.97 -19.43 8.23
C PRO A 35 8.93 -18.06 8.92
N PHE A 36 8.63 -17.03 8.14
CA PHE A 36 8.38 -15.70 8.67
C PHE A 36 7.14 -15.08 8.03
N TRP A 37 6.57 -14.13 8.75
CA TRP A 37 5.45 -13.32 8.33
C TRP A 37 5.82 -11.86 8.38
N CYS A 38 5.33 -11.09 7.42
CA CYS A 38 5.64 -9.67 7.30
C CYS A 38 4.44 -8.90 6.75
N TYR A 39 4.12 -7.76 7.34
CA TYR A 39 3.27 -6.77 6.69
C TYR A 39 4.12 -5.80 5.89
N VAL A 40 3.73 -5.60 4.65
CA VAL A 40 4.36 -4.66 3.73
C VAL A 40 3.36 -3.61 3.28
N ALA A 41 3.83 -2.37 3.12
CA ALA A 41 3.08 -1.29 2.50
C ALA A 41 3.60 -1.11 1.07
N VAL A 42 2.80 -1.53 0.09
CA VAL A 42 3.14 -1.42 -1.33
C VAL A 42 2.62 -0.10 -1.89
N LYS A 43 3.44 0.56 -2.70
CA LYS A 43 3.04 1.74 -3.47
C LYS A 43 1.97 1.32 -4.50
N PRO A 44 0.82 2.02 -4.59
CA PRO A 44 -0.22 1.70 -5.57
C PRO A 44 0.31 1.53 -7.00
N SER A 45 1.22 2.40 -7.45
CA SER A 45 1.83 2.32 -8.79
C SER A 45 2.70 1.06 -9.03
N MET A 46 3.15 0.41 -7.95
CA MET A 46 4.01 -0.77 -7.98
C MET A 46 3.24 -2.07 -7.71
N LEU A 47 1.93 -2.00 -7.44
CA LEU A 47 1.12 -3.14 -7.02
C LEU A 47 1.12 -4.28 -8.06
N GLU A 48 0.97 -3.96 -9.35
CA GLU A 48 1.02 -4.99 -10.42
C GLU A 48 2.39 -5.67 -10.50
N LYS A 49 3.48 -4.89 -10.41
CA LYS A 49 4.85 -5.43 -10.43
C LYS A 49 5.14 -6.29 -9.19
N TYR A 50 4.61 -5.88 -8.05
CA TYR A 50 4.67 -6.66 -6.81
C TYR A 50 3.96 -8.01 -6.98
N HIS A 51 2.73 -8.02 -7.50
CA HIS A 51 1.98 -9.27 -7.73
C HIS A 51 2.70 -10.19 -8.72
N ALA A 52 3.28 -9.64 -9.79
CA ALA A 52 4.08 -10.42 -10.73
C ALA A 52 5.31 -11.05 -10.05
N ALA A 53 6.03 -10.30 -9.21
CA ALA A 53 7.18 -10.80 -8.45
C ALA A 53 6.79 -11.86 -7.41
N GLN A 54 5.64 -11.67 -6.74
CA GLN A 54 5.10 -12.64 -5.79
C GLN A 54 4.71 -13.95 -6.49
N ALA A 55 3.97 -13.88 -7.61
CA ALA A 55 3.60 -15.05 -8.40
C ALA A 55 4.82 -15.78 -8.97
N GLY A 56 5.86 -15.03 -9.36
CA GLY A 56 7.13 -15.57 -9.84
C GLY A 56 8.06 -16.10 -8.75
N ARG A 57 7.73 -15.94 -7.46
CA ARG A 57 8.61 -16.23 -6.31
C ARG A 57 9.98 -15.53 -6.41
N THR A 58 10.02 -14.34 -6.99
CA THR A 58 11.23 -13.51 -7.13
C THR A 58 11.25 -12.33 -6.16
N LEU A 59 10.26 -12.25 -5.27
CA LEU A 59 10.18 -11.19 -4.27
C LEU A 59 11.33 -11.29 -3.26
N ASN A 60 12.16 -10.25 -3.20
CA ASN A 60 13.23 -10.13 -2.23
C ASN A 60 12.89 -9.04 -1.21
N LEU A 61 12.64 -9.42 0.05
CA LEU A 61 12.30 -8.45 1.09
C LEU A 61 13.51 -7.65 1.60
N TYR A 62 14.74 -8.08 1.31
CA TYR A 62 15.94 -7.29 1.60
C TYR A 62 16.06 -6.06 0.68
N ASP A 63 15.42 -6.09 -0.49
CA ASP A 63 15.44 -5.02 -1.50
C ASP A 63 14.01 -4.53 -1.81
N PHE A 64 13.18 -4.40 -0.77
CA PHE A 64 11.75 -4.12 -0.94
C PHE A 64 11.43 -2.66 -1.31
N ASP A 65 12.38 -1.74 -1.16
CA ASP A 65 12.19 -0.28 -1.37
C ASP A 65 11.62 0.06 -2.76
N ALA A 66 11.99 -0.76 -3.76
CA ALA A 66 11.47 -0.67 -5.11
C ALA A 66 9.93 -0.76 -5.15
N TYR A 67 9.33 -1.60 -4.31
CA TYR A 67 7.87 -1.80 -4.23
C TYR A 67 7.21 -0.93 -3.16
N GLY A 68 7.93 -0.63 -2.07
CA GLY A 68 7.37 0.08 -0.92
C GLY A 68 8.20 -0.15 0.34
N GLU A 69 7.55 -0.41 1.47
CA GLU A 69 8.24 -0.57 2.76
C GLU A 69 7.79 -1.84 3.50
N VAL A 70 8.72 -2.41 4.27
CA VAL A 70 8.42 -3.44 5.26
C VAL A 70 8.03 -2.74 6.56
N ILE A 71 6.80 -2.96 7.02
CA ILE A 71 6.26 -2.29 8.22
C ILE A 71 6.74 -3.02 9.47
N VAL A 72 6.51 -4.32 9.51
CA VAL A 72 6.87 -5.19 10.64
C VAL A 72 6.96 -6.63 10.17
N SER A 73 7.93 -7.36 10.71
CA SER A 73 8.14 -8.77 10.44
C SER A 73 8.32 -9.55 11.74
N ALA A 74 8.06 -10.86 11.65
CA ALA A 74 8.14 -11.79 12.75
C ALA A 74 8.33 -13.21 12.26
N GLU A 75 9.12 -13.99 13.00
CA GLU A 75 9.24 -15.42 12.77
C GLU A 75 8.02 -16.17 13.34
N GLY A 76 7.59 -17.22 12.65
CA GLY A 76 6.43 -18.01 13.09
C GLY A 76 5.79 -18.82 11.97
N THR A 77 5.12 -19.91 12.34
CA THR A 77 4.35 -20.76 11.42
C THR A 77 3.00 -20.16 11.07
N GLU A 78 2.50 -19.25 11.90
CA GLU A 78 1.23 -18.54 11.75
C GLU A 78 1.45 -17.03 11.83
N PRO A 79 0.60 -16.22 11.18
CA PRO A 79 0.72 -14.77 11.24
C PRO A 79 0.54 -14.31 12.69
N PRO A 80 1.55 -13.69 13.33
CA PRO A 80 1.44 -13.44 14.75
C PRO A 80 0.47 -12.30 15.03
N ASP A 81 -0.47 -12.50 15.95
CA ASP A 81 -1.47 -11.49 16.34
C ASP A 81 -0.84 -10.14 16.71
N TYR A 82 0.33 -10.16 17.37
CA TYR A 82 1.03 -8.94 17.77
C TYR A 82 1.51 -8.11 16.57
N VAL A 83 1.78 -8.74 15.44
CA VAL A 83 2.23 -8.07 14.21
C VAL A 83 1.05 -7.33 13.61
N THR A 84 -0.11 -7.98 13.51
CA THR A 84 -1.36 -7.36 13.04
C THR A 84 -1.78 -6.20 13.93
N GLN A 85 -1.68 -6.34 15.26
CA GLN A 85 -1.96 -5.28 16.23
C GLN A 85 -1.07 -4.05 16.01
N LYS A 86 0.25 -4.24 15.82
CA LYS A 86 1.17 -3.12 15.56
C LYS A 86 0.83 -2.37 14.28
N VAL A 87 0.43 -3.07 13.21
CA VAL A 87 0.03 -2.41 11.96
C VAL A 87 -1.24 -1.60 12.16
N ALA A 88 -2.22 -2.14 12.89
CA ALA A 88 -3.44 -1.41 13.26
C ALA A 88 -3.12 -0.12 14.05
N GLU A 89 -2.17 -0.18 14.99
CA GLU A 89 -1.71 0.98 15.75
C GLU A 89 -1.01 2.02 14.85
N ILE A 90 -0.10 1.60 13.97
CA ILE A 90 0.65 2.49 13.08
C ILE A 90 -0.28 3.25 12.12
N TYR A 91 -1.27 2.55 11.55
CA TYR A 91 -2.19 3.14 10.58
C TYR A 91 -3.52 3.61 11.19
N ASN A 92 -3.64 3.57 12.52
CA ASN A 92 -4.84 3.95 13.27
C ASN A 92 -6.13 3.37 12.65
N CYS A 93 -6.11 2.09 12.31
CA CYS A 93 -7.20 1.40 11.62
C CYS A 93 -7.65 0.16 12.39
N ASP A 94 -8.90 -0.24 12.21
CA ASP A 94 -9.43 -1.43 12.88
C ASP A 94 -8.86 -2.72 12.26
N LEU A 95 -8.59 -3.73 13.08
CA LEU A 95 -8.06 -5.03 12.62
C LEU A 95 -8.98 -5.70 11.58
N SER A 96 -10.29 -5.50 11.70
CA SER A 96 -11.30 -6.07 10.81
C SER A 96 -11.18 -5.52 9.38
N THR A 97 -10.51 -4.39 9.20
CA THR A 97 -10.32 -3.73 7.89
C THR A 97 -9.29 -4.45 7.02
N PHE A 98 -8.35 -5.20 7.62
CA PHE A 98 -7.28 -5.88 6.87
C PHE A 98 -7.74 -7.11 6.09
N PHE A 99 -8.90 -7.68 6.46
CA PHE A 99 -9.37 -8.97 5.93
C PHE A 99 -10.64 -8.86 5.08
N GLN A 100 -11.00 -7.65 4.67
CA GLN A 100 -12.16 -7.42 3.80
C GLN A 100 -11.81 -7.70 2.33
N PRO A 101 -12.73 -8.27 1.53
CA PRO A 101 -12.56 -8.30 0.08
C PRO A 101 -12.69 -6.88 -0.46
N ILE A 102 -11.55 -6.23 -0.75
CA ILE A 102 -11.48 -4.88 -1.30
C ILE A 102 -10.63 -4.89 -2.57
N ASP A 103 -11.03 -4.09 -3.56
CA ASP A 103 -10.16 -3.73 -4.67
C ASP A 103 -9.39 -2.45 -4.28
N PRO A 104 -8.09 -2.57 -3.93
CA PRO A 104 -7.36 -1.46 -3.34
C PRO A 104 -7.20 -0.29 -4.30
N LEU A 105 -7.07 -0.55 -5.61
CA LEU A 105 -6.90 0.50 -6.61
C LEU A 105 -8.20 1.30 -6.80
N ALA A 106 -9.34 0.63 -6.92
CA ALA A 106 -10.64 1.30 -7.06
C ALA A 106 -10.99 2.15 -5.82
N GLU A 107 -10.62 1.71 -4.61
CA GLU A 107 -10.83 2.51 -3.40
C GLU A 107 -9.91 3.75 -3.37
N ILE A 108 -8.67 3.62 -3.83
CA ILE A 108 -7.75 4.76 -3.93
C ILE A 108 -8.26 5.78 -4.95
N ASP A 109 -8.71 5.34 -6.13
CA ASP A 109 -9.28 6.22 -7.15
C ASP A 109 -10.50 6.98 -6.61
N ARG A 110 -11.41 6.28 -5.93
CA ARG A 110 -12.58 6.90 -5.28
C ARG A 110 -12.17 7.98 -4.27
N ARG A 111 -11.11 7.77 -3.49
CA ARG A 111 -10.60 8.76 -2.53
C ARG A 111 -10.01 9.97 -3.23
N ILE A 112 -9.27 9.76 -4.31
CA ILE A 112 -8.72 10.85 -5.13
C ILE A 112 -9.85 11.70 -5.70
N GLU A 113 -10.90 11.08 -6.26
CA GLU A 113 -12.07 11.79 -6.77
C GLU A 113 -12.79 12.60 -5.68
N ALA A 114 -12.96 12.03 -4.50
CA ALA A 114 -13.58 12.72 -3.37
C ALA A 114 -12.75 13.91 -2.86
N LEU A 115 -11.42 13.82 -2.91
CA LEU A 115 -10.52 14.93 -2.56
C LEU A 115 -10.62 16.07 -3.59
N LYS A 116 -10.60 15.73 -4.88
CA LYS A 116 -10.77 16.70 -5.97
C LYS A 116 -12.10 17.46 -5.84
N ALA A 117 -13.21 16.74 -5.63
CA ALA A 117 -14.53 17.35 -5.49
C ALA A 117 -14.66 18.28 -4.28
N LYS A 118 -13.92 18.02 -3.18
CA LYS A 118 -13.89 18.92 -2.01
C LYS A 118 -13.12 20.20 -2.28
N ASP A 119 -12.03 20.12 -3.04
CA ASP A 119 -11.23 21.27 -3.43
C ASP A 119 -12.00 22.17 -4.42
N GLU A 120 -12.76 21.57 -5.34
CA GLU A 120 -13.57 22.29 -6.34
C GLU A 120 -14.90 22.85 -5.78
N GLY A 121 -15.47 22.24 -4.74
CA GLY A 121 -16.73 22.68 -4.11
C GLY A 121 -16.57 23.73 -3.00
N GLY A 122 -15.33 24.09 -2.66
CA GLY A 122 -14.99 25.09 -1.65
C GLY A 122 -14.60 26.43 -2.28
N THR A 123 -15.51 27.12 -2.95
CA THR A 123 -15.35 28.56 -3.28
C THR A 123 -16.71 29.26 -3.31
#